data_AF-A0A953L9C7-F1
#
_entry.id   AF-A0A953L9C7-F1
#
_cell.length_a   1.000
_cell.length_b   1.000
_cell.length_c   1.000
_cell.angle_alpha   90.00
_cell.angle_beta   90.00
_cell.angle_gamma   90.00
#
_symmetry.space_group_name_H-M   'P 1'
#
loop_
_entity.id
_entity.type
_entity.pdbx_description
1 polymer ?
#
loop_
_entity_poly.entity_id
_entity_poly.type
_entity_poly.pdbx_seq_one_letter_code
_entity_poly.pdbx_strand_id
1 'polypeptide(L)' 'MNIAEGKGRNSQKEFVQYLYIARGSLYETVTLAILFEKRNWISQEELGKLESDAIEIASMIKGLINSINRT' A
#
# COMPACT_ATOMS: atom_id res chain seq x y z
N MET A 1 -2.46 1.26 9.25
CA MET A 1 -1.82 2.07 10.33
C MET A 1 -0.93 3.17 9.78
N ASN A 2 0.03 2.87 8.90
CA ASN A 2 1.03 3.84 8.43
C ASN A 2 0.48 5.18 7.88
N ILE A 3 -0.61 5.17 7.09
CA ILE A 3 -1.21 6.41 6.56
C ILE A 3 -1.75 7.30 7.69
N ALA A 4 -2.54 6.73 8.60
CA ALA A 4 -3.10 7.47 9.73
C ALA A 4 -2.02 7.93 10.72
N GLU A 5 -1.04 7.08 10.99
CA GLU A 5 0.10 7.40 11.85
C GLU A 5 0.94 8.54 11.28
N GLY A 6 1.24 8.48 9.97
CA GLY A 6 1.95 9.54 9.27
C GLY A 6 1.21 10.87 9.27
N LYS A 7 -0.13 10.84 9.15
CA LYS A 7 -0.96 12.05 9.18
C LYS A 7 -0.93 12.76 10.54
N GLY A 8 -0.68 12.01 11.63
CA GLY A 8 -0.51 12.56 12.98
C GLY A 8 0.88 13.12 13.28
N ARG A 9 1.81 13.10 12.31
CA ARG A 9 3.18 13.65 12.48
C ARG A 9 3.23 15.15 12.21
N ASN A 10 4.34 15.77 12.62
CA ASN A 10 4.48 17.23 12.68
C ASN A 10 4.85 17.87 11.34
N SER A 11 5.39 17.10 10.38
CA SER A 11 5.81 17.63 9.08
C SER A 11 5.27 16.85 7.89
N GLN A 12 5.09 17.55 6.76
CA GLN A 12 4.75 16.92 5.49
C GLN A 12 5.79 15.90 5.05
N LYS A 13 7.07 16.16 5.32
CA LYS A 13 8.18 15.24 5.00
C LYS A 13 8.03 13.91 5.74
N GLU A 14 7.71 13.94 7.03
CA GLU A 14 7.44 12.73 7.80
C GLU A 14 6.19 12.03 7.28
N PHE A 15 5.13 12.76 6.95
CA PHE A 15 3.93 12.15 6.39
C PHE A 15 4.25 11.40 5.08
N VAL A 16 5.00 12.01 4.16
CA VAL A 16 5.45 11.36 2.92
C VAL A 16 6.29 10.10 3.19
N GLN A 17 7.19 10.13 4.19
CA GLN A 17 7.93 8.92 4.59
C GLN A 17 7.00 7.78 5.02
N TYR A 18 5.99 8.09 5.83
CA TYR A 18 4.98 7.11 6.24
C TYR A 18 4.12 6.59 5.08
N LEU A 19 3.85 7.41 4.07
CA LEU A 19 3.18 6.97 2.84
C LEU A 19 4.04 5.98 2.04
N TYR A 20 5.37 6.17 2.00
CA TYR A 20 6.26 5.17 1.40
C TYR A 20 6.30 3.87 2.20
N ILE A 21 6.27 3.93 3.54
CA ILE A 21 6.18 2.73 4.39
C ILE A 21 4.85 2.02 4.13
N ALA A 22 3.73 2.74 4.05
CA ALA A 22 2.42 2.17 3.70
C ALA A 22 2.44 1.43 2.35
N ARG A 23 3.09 2.01 1.33
CA ARG A 23 3.25 1.36 0.03
C ARG A 23 4.14 0.12 0.10
N GLY A 24 5.20 0.14 0.91
CA GLY A 24 6.03 -1.04 1.17
C GLY A 24 5.23 -2.20 1.77
N SER A 25 4.48 -1.93 2.85
CA SER A 25 3.64 -2.94 3.51
C SER A 25 2.56 -3.52 2.57
N LEU A 26 2.04 -2.71 1.64
CA LEU A 26 1.11 -3.18 0.61
C LEU A 26 1.76 -4.23 -0.31
N TYR A 27 2.98 -3.98 -0.79
CA TYR A 27 3.70 -4.94 -1.64
C TYR A 27 4.11 -6.20 -0.90
N GLU A 28 4.46 -6.10 0.39
CA GLU A 28 4.69 -7.27 1.25
C GLU A 28 3.40 -8.11 1.38
N THR A 29 2.25 -7.46 1.51
CA THR A 29 0.94 -8.14 1.58
C THR A 29 0.62 -8.90 0.28
N VAL A 30 0.84 -8.28 -0.88
CA VAL A 30 0.66 -8.95 -2.18
C VAL A 30 1.61 -10.14 -2.31
N THR A 31 2.86 -9.99 -1.88
CA THR A 31 3.84 -11.10 -1.87
C THR A 31 3.37 -12.27 -1.02
N LEU A 32 2.80 -12.00 0.17
CA LEU A 32 2.22 -13.04 1.02
C LEU A 32 0.98 -13.68 0.37
N ALA A 33 0.11 -12.91 -0.28
CA ALA A 33 -1.04 -13.43 -1.00
C ALA A 33 -0.63 -14.41 -2.12
N ILE A 34 0.44 -14.09 -2.87
CA ILE A 34 1.02 -15.01 -3.86
C ILE A 34 1.50 -16.31 -3.20
N LEU A 35 2.12 -16.25 -2.02
CA LEU A 35 2.52 -17.45 -1.28
C LEU A 35 1.32 -18.26 -0.78
N PHE A 36 0.23 -17.60 -0.39
CA PHE A 36 -1.01 -18.24 0.04
C PHE A 36 -1.70 -18.95 -1.12
N GLU A 37 -1.72 -18.33 -2.30
CA GLU A 37 -2.24 -18.97 -3.52
C GLU A 37 -1.40 -20.21 -3.86
N LYS A 38 -0.07 -20.11 -3.84
CA LYS A 38 0.84 -21.26 -4.07
C LYS A 38 0.65 -22.41 -3.08
N ARG A 39 0.12 -22.12 -1.89
CA ARG A 39 -0.23 -23.11 -0.85
C ARG A 39 -1.66 -23.62 -0.99
N ASN A 40 -2.40 -23.19 -2.01
CA ASN A 40 -3.83 -23.42 -2.22
C ASN A 40 -4.70 -22.95 -1.03
N TRP A 41 -4.28 -21.90 -0.32
CA TRP A 41 -5.06 -21.30 0.77
C TRP A 41 -6.05 -20.25 0.29
N ILE A 42 -5.77 -19.66 -0.87
CA ILE A 42 -6.68 -18.81 -1.64
C ILE A 42 -6.66 -19.27 -3.10
N SER A 43 -7.73 -18.99 -3.81
CA SER A 43 -7.85 -19.23 -5.25
C SER A 43 -7.10 -18.16 -6.07
N GLN A 44 -6.83 -18.49 -7.33
CA GLN A 44 -6.32 -17.52 -8.32
C GLN A 44 -7.26 -16.32 -8.52
N GLU A 45 -8.58 -16.53 -8.40
CA GLU A 45 -9.55 -15.42 -8.49
C GLU A 45 -9.43 -14.47 -7.30
N GLU A 46 -9.29 -15.01 -6.08
CA GLU A 46 -9.08 -14.20 -4.87
C GLU A 46 -7.75 -13.46 -4.93
N LEU A 47 -6.68 -14.11 -5.40
CA LEU A 47 -5.40 -13.44 -5.63
C LEU A 47 -5.55 -12.29 -6.64
N GLY A 48 -6.22 -12.51 -7.77
CA GLY A 48 -6.44 -11.47 -8.78
C GLY A 48 -7.21 -10.26 -8.26
N LYS A 49 -8.20 -10.47 -7.37
CA LYS A 49 -8.91 -9.38 -6.68
C LYS A 49 -7.96 -8.60 -5.76
N LEU A 50 -7.18 -9.30 -4.94
CA LEU A 50 -6.20 -8.67 -4.04
C LEU A 50 -5.14 -7.87 -4.79
N GLU A 51 -4.67 -8.38 -5.94
CA GLU A 51 -3.72 -7.66 -6.80
C GLU A 51 -4.34 -6.42 -7.42
N SER A 52 -5.57 -6.50 -7.91
CA SER A 52 -6.31 -5.35 -8.44
C SER A 52 -6.49 -4.25 -7.39
N ASP A 53 -6.94 -4.61 -6.19
CA ASP A 53 -7.11 -3.68 -5.08
C ASP A 53 -5.76 -3.06 -4.67
N ALA A 54 -4.69 -3.85 -4.64
CA ALA A 54 -3.36 -3.36 -4.33
C ALA A 54 -2.84 -2.36 -5.38
N ILE A 55 -3.12 -2.57 -6.67
CA ILE A 55 -2.77 -1.62 -7.73
C ILE A 55 -3.51 -0.29 -7.53
N GLU A 56 -4.80 -0.35 -7.23
CA GLU A 56 -5.62 0.84 -6.96
C GLU A 56 -5.06 1.62 -5.75
N ILE A 57 -4.85 0.94 -4.62
CA ILE A 57 -4.31 1.55 -3.39
C ILE A 57 -2.92 2.14 -3.63
N ALA A 58 -2.04 1.44 -4.36
CA ALA A 58 -0.70 1.95 -4.69
C ALA A 58 -0.78 3.24 -5.55
N SER A 59 -1.74 3.30 -6.47
CA SER A 59 -2.01 4.49 -7.29
C SER A 59 -2.50 5.66 -6.43
N MET A 60 -3.43 5.41 -5.50
CA MET A 60 -3.92 6.41 -4.56
C MET A 60 -2.81 6.95 -3.67
N ILE A 61 -1.96 6.09 -3.10
CA ILE A 61 -0.81 6.50 -2.28
C ILE A 61 0.16 7.35 -3.10
N LYS A 62 0.46 6.96 -4.35
CA LYS A 62 1.31 7.74 -5.26
C LYS A 62 0.69 9.12 -5.55
N GLY A 63 -0.60 9.17 -5.82
CA GLY A 63 -1.35 10.41 -6.04
C GLY A 63 -1.27 11.35 -4.84
N LEU A 64 -1.41 10.81 -3.62
CA LEU A 64 -1.32 11.56 -2.38
C LEU A 64 0.11 12.07 -2.10
N ILE A 65 1.14 11.27 -2.33
CA ILE A 65 2.54 11.74 -2.21
C ILE A 65 2.79 12.92 -3.16
N ASN A 66 2.30 12.82 -4.39
CA ASN A 66 2.46 13.87 -5.40
C ASN A 66 1.70 15.15 -5.03
N SER A 67 0.51 15.05 -4.42
CA SER A 67 -0.24 16.26 -4.02
C SER A 67 0.44 16.99 -2.88
N ILE A 68 1.02 16.26 -1.92
CA ILE A 68 1.76 16.85 -0.80
C ILE A 68 3.04 17.53 -1.29
N ASN A 69 3.84 16.87 -2.14
CA ASN A 69 5.10 17.42 -2.63
C ASN A 69 4.96 18.60 -3.62
N ARG A 70 3.74 18.89 -4.10
CA ARG A 70 3.45 20.07 -4.93
C ARG A 70 3.16 21.34 -4.10
N THR A 71 2.93 21.18 -2.80
CA THR A 71 2.64 22.25 -1.85
C THR A 71 3.92 22.67 -1.15
#